data_AF-A0AA41R056-F1
#
_entry.id   AF-A0AA41R056-F1
#
_cell.length_a   1.000
_cell.length_b   1.000
_cell.length_c   1.000
_cell.angle_alpha   90.00
_cell.angle_beta   90.00
_cell.angle_gamma   90.00
#
_symmetry.space_group_name_H-M   'P 1'
#
loop_
_entity.id
_entity.type
_entity.pdbx_description
1 polymer ?
#
loop_
_entity_poly.entity_id
_entity_poly.type
_entity_poly.pdbx_seq_one_letter_code
_entity_poly.pdbx_strand_id
1 'polypeptide(L)' 'MSCCDPNDENETVYECMKHQIKVCAACAKCKDPQLYCKFRPSCMIHFMEKELAREKKQGAL' A
#
# COMPACT_ATOMS: atom_id res chain seq x y z
N MET A 1 1.29 -19.15 -4.25
CA MET A 1 1.06 -17.69 -4.42
C MET A 1 1.42 -16.98 -3.12
N SER A 2 2.71 -16.79 -2.87
CA SER A 2 3.23 -15.81 -1.91
C SER A 2 3.47 -14.55 -2.71
N CYS A 3 2.67 -13.50 -2.51
CA CYS A 3 2.68 -12.36 -3.42
C CYS A 3 4.03 -11.63 -3.49
N CYS A 4 4.85 -11.71 -2.44
CA CYS A 4 5.88 -10.70 -2.22
C CYS A 4 6.68 -11.05 -0.96
N ASP A 5 8.01 -11.07 -1.05
CA ASP A 5 8.89 -11.32 0.09
C ASP A 5 9.25 -9.96 0.71
N PRO A 6 8.81 -9.64 1.93
CA PRO A 6 9.08 -8.35 2.55
C PRO A 6 10.57 -8.13 2.89
N ASN A 7 11.43 -9.14 2.67
CA ASN A 7 12.88 -9.04 2.82
C ASN A 7 13.62 -8.97 1.46
N ASP A 8 12.91 -8.92 0.33
CA ASP A 8 13.57 -8.67 -0.96
C ASP A 8 14.05 -7.21 -1.01
N GLU A 9 15.37 -7.02 -1.05
CA GLU A 9 15.99 -5.70 -1.14
C GLU A 9 15.62 -4.94 -2.43
N ASN A 10 15.17 -5.65 -3.47
CA ASN A 10 14.73 -5.03 -4.73
C ASN A 10 13.27 -4.60 -4.69
N GLU A 11 12.49 -5.06 -3.70
CA GLU A 11 11.07 -4.74 -3.62
C GLU A 11 10.85 -3.51 -2.72
N THR A 12 10.07 -2.54 -3.20
CA THR A 12 9.72 -1.38 -2.36
C THR A 12 8.78 -1.82 -1.25
N VAL A 13 9.25 -1.75 0.00
CA VAL A 13 8.49 -2.14 1.19
C VAL A 13 7.97 -0.92 1.93
N TYR A 14 6.68 -0.94 2.25
CA TYR A 14 5.99 0.07 3.05
C TYR A 14 5.64 -0.48 4.43
N GLU A 15 5.79 0.37 5.45
CA GLU A 15 5.47 0.01 6.82
C GLU A 15 4.15 0.62 7.29
N CYS A 16 3.27 -0.23 7.83
CA CYS A 16 2.07 0.20 8.51
C CYS A 16 2.35 0.44 9.98
N MET A 17 2.59 1.68 10.38
CA MET A 17 2.84 2.07 11.77
C MET A 17 1.73 1.64 12.76
N LYS A 18 0.48 1.51 12.31
CA LYS A 18 -0.66 1.10 13.15
C LYS A 18 -0.60 -0.38 13.55
N HIS A 19 -0.20 -1.23 12.62
CA HIS A 19 -0.17 -2.68 12.82
C HIS A 19 1.25 -3.23 12.93
N GLN A 20 2.26 -2.38 12.77
CA GLN A 20 3.69 -2.72 12.76
C GLN A 20 3.98 -3.86 11.76
N ILE A 21 3.33 -3.80 10.58
CA ILE A 21 3.52 -4.77 9.49
C ILE A 21 4.18 -4.11 8.30
N LYS A 22 4.98 -4.89 7.59
CA LYS A 22 5.58 -4.52 6.30
C LYS A 22 4.75 -5.12 5.17
N VAL A 23 4.52 -4.34 4.12
CA VAL A 23 3.81 -4.75 2.90
C VAL A 23 4.59 -4.25 1.69
N CYS A 24 4.65 -5.00 0.60
CA CYS A 24 5.29 -4.51 -0.61
C CYS A 24 4.40 -3.49 -1.35
N ALA A 25 4.96 -2.83 -2.37
CA ALA A 25 4.22 -1.89 -3.19
C ALA A 25 3.03 -2.53 -3.93
N ALA A 26 3.19 -3.76 -4.43
CA ALA A 26 2.14 -4.45 -5.17
C ALA A 26 0.92 -4.82 -4.29
N CYS A 27 1.13 -5.06 -2.99
CA CYS A 27 0.04 -5.30 -2.04
C CYS A 27 -0.08 -4.25 -0.94
N ALA A 28 0.34 -3.01 -1.25
CA ALA A 28 0.12 -1.83 -0.43
C ALA A 28 -1.38 -1.51 -0.33
N LYS A 29 -2.08 -2.26 0.52
CA LYS A 29 -3.50 -2.15 0.78
C LYS A 29 -3.74 -1.99 2.27
N CYS A 30 -4.51 -0.98 2.65
CA CYS A 30 -4.84 -0.78 4.06
C CYS A 30 -5.74 -1.92 4.55
N LYS A 31 -5.41 -2.52 5.70
CA LYS A 31 -6.29 -3.52 6.35
C LYS A 31 -7.57 -2.89 6.90
N ASP A 32 -7.47 -1.63 7.35
CA ASP A 32 -8.55 -0.89 7.99
C ASP A 32 -8.82 0.45 7.29
N PRO A 33 -9.31 0.46 6.04
CA PRO A 33 -9.49 1.68 5.26
C PRO A 33 -10.59 2.61 5.81
N GLN A 34 -11.49 2.10 6.65
CA GLN A 34 -12.56 2.89 7.27
C GLN A 34 -12.10 3.65 8.53
N LEU A 35 -10.98 3.24 9.14
CA LEU A 35 -10.38 3.94 10.27
C LEU A 35 -9.68 5.24 9.81
N TYR A 36 -9.28 6.08 10.78
CA TYR A 36 -8.63 7.38 10.55
C TYR A 36 -7.40 7.35 9.61
N CYS A 37 -6.86 6.18 9.28
CA CYS A 37 -5.81 5.98 8.27
C CYS A 37 -6.10 6.66 6.93
N LYS A 38 -7.36 6.77 6.50
CA LYS A 38 -7.73 7.47 5.25
C LYS A 38 -7.44 8.97 5.26
N PHE A 39 -7.34 9.56 6.46
CA PHE A 39 -7.02 10.96 6.70
C PHE A 39 -5.57 11.17 7.15
N ARG A 40 -4.76 10.10 7.23
CA ARG A 40 -3.36 10.19 7.65
C ARG A 40 -2.47 10.43 6.43
N PRO A 41 -2.02 11.67 6.16
CA PRO A 41 -1.18 11.97 5.00
C PRO A 41 0.15 11.21 5.04
N SER A 42 0.64 10.88 6.24
CA SER A 42 1.88 10.11 6.44
C SER A 42 1.76 8.62 6.11
N CYS A 43 0.58 8.12 5.72
CA CYS A 43 0.39 6.70 5.40
C CYS A 43 0.72 6.41 3.94
N MET A 44 1.96 6.00 3.65
CA MET A 44 2.38 5.65 2.27
C MET A 44 1.56 4.50 1.68
N ILE A 45 1.14 3.52 2.48
CA ILE A 45 0.31 2.40 2.00
C ILE A 45 -1.00 2.91 1.40
N HIS A 46 -1.67 3.83 2.09
CA HIS A 46 -2.95 4.36 1.61
C HIS A 46 -2.77 5.35 0.46
N PHE A 47 -1.64 6.06 0.42
CA PHE A 47 -1.25 6.86 -0.73
C PHE A 47 -1.08 5.99 -1.98
N MET A 48 -0.28 4.93 -1.90
CA MET A 48 -0.05 4.00 -3.01
C MET A 48 -1.34 3.30 -3.45
N GLU A 49 -2.19 2.87 -2.51
CA GLU A 49 -3.51 2.29 -2.82
C GLU A 49 -4.36 3.24 -3.69
N LYS A 50 -4.34 4.54 -3.38
CA LYS A 50 -5.06 5.57 -4.16
C LYS A 50 -4.44 5.79 -5.53
N GLU A 51 -3.12 5.84 -5.63
CA GLU A 51 -2.42 6.03 -6.91
C GLU A 51 -2.64 4.83 -7.83
N LEU A 52 -2.51 3.59 -7.34
CA LEU A 52 -2.84 2.38 -8.10
C LEU A 52 -4.30 2.37 -8.57
N ALA A 53 -5.22 2.88 -7.76
CA ALA A 53 -6.62 3.03 -8.15
C ALA A 53 -6.85 4.13 -9.20
N ARG A 54 -6.05 5.20 -9.21
CA ARG A 54 -6.07 6.25 -10.24
C ARG A 54 -5.48 5.72 -11.56
N GLU A 55 -4.35 5.05 -11.51
CA GLU A 55 -3.70 4.43 -12.68
C GLU A 55 -4.63 3.45 -13.38
N LYS A 56 -5.33 2.58 -12.63
CA LYS A 56 -6.34 1.67 -13.21
C LYS A 56 -7.50 2.39 -13.89
N LYS A 57 -7.82 3.62 -13.48
CA LYS A 57 -8.85 4.44 -14.12
C LYS A 57 -8.32 5.20 -15.34
N GLN A 58 -7.04 5.56 -15.33
CA GLN A 58 -6.39 6.35 -16.40
C GLN A 58 -5.80 5.46 -17.50
N GLY A 59 -5.43 4.22 -17.19
CA GLY A 59 -4.94 3.20 -18.14
C GLY A 59 -6.05 2.37 -18.80
N ALA A 60 -7.31 2.82 -18.75
CA ALA A 60 -8.41 2.26 -19.53
C ALA A 60 -8.60 3.01 -20.87
N LEU A 61 -7.49 3.32 -21.55
CA LEU A 61 -7.45 3.83 -22.93
C LEU A 61 -6.80 2.79 -23.84
#